data_AF-A0A151MHS7-F1
#
_entry.id   AF-A0A151MHS7-F1
#
_cell.length_a   1.000
_cell.length_b   1.000
_cell.length_c   1.000
_cell.angle_alpha   90.00
_cell.angle_beta   90.00
_cell.angle_gamma   90.00
#
_symmetry.space_group_name_H-M   'P 1'
#
loop_
_entity.id
_entity.type
_entity.pdbx_description
1 polymer ?
#
loop_
_entity_poly.entity_id
_entity_poly.type
_entity_poly.pdbx_seq_one_letter_code
_entity_poly.pdbx_strand_id
1 'polypeptide(L)'
;MWLDGEASITEVTKRPLTAATLFKNSIVALVENLASKEPYYVRCIKPNDHKSPMAFDEERCRHQVAYLGLLENVRVRRAGFASRQPYGRFLLRYKMTCEYTWPNHLMATDQEATQALVDQHGLQGEVAYGRSKLFIRTPRTLVALEQERAQLVPIIVLLLQKAWRGALARRRCRQLRAIYTIMDHYRRHKVRAYLRELCRRFQGVRTMPDYGRSVAWPPPPAVLARFQDHSQQLFRRWRARQIVKNIPPSDMAQIKAKVAAMENLHGLRPDWGCQRSWARDYLSSVSTTQGHH
;
A
#
# COMPACT_ATOMS: atom_id res chain seq x y z
N MET A 1 -40.46 20.05 -71.15
CA MET A 1 -39.16 19.46 -71.54
C MET A 1 -38.85 18.44 -70.46
N TRP A 2 -39.16 17.16 -70.73
CA TRP A 2 -38.91 16.07 -69.78
C TRP A 2 -37.51 15.51 -70.09
N LEU A 3 -36.67 15.43 -69.07
CA LEU A 3 -35.33 14.81 -69.15
C LEU A 3 -35.51 13.29 -69.12
N ASP A 4 -35.94 12.72 -70.25
CA ASP A 4 -36.06 11.28 -70.43
C ASP A 4 -34.77 10.75 -71.08
N GLY A 5 -33.91 10.09 -70.31
CA GLY A 5 -32.75 9.42 -70.90
C GLY A 5 -31.69 8.78 -69.99
N GLU A 6 -31.70 9.01 -68.68
CA GLU A 6 -30.59 8.51 -67.82
C GLU A 6 -30.88 7.21 -67.05
N ALA A 7 -32.13 6.72 -67.01
CA ALA A 7 -32.48 5.51 -66.27
C ALA A 7 -32.56 4.27 -67.19
N SER A 8 -31.92 3.18 -66.79
CA SER A 8 -31.95 1.89 -67.50
C SER A 8 -33.40 1.39 -67.70
N ILE A 9 -33.72 0.81 -68.86
CA ILE A 9 -35.06 0.29 -69.22
C ILE A 9 -35.64 -0.66 -68.14
N THR A 10 -34.77 -1.38 -67.41
CA THR A 10 -35.14 -2.27 -66.31
C THR A 10 -35.57 -1.56 -65.02
N GLU A 11 -35.23 -0.28 -64.83
CA GLU A 11 -35.69 0.54 -63.70
C GLU A 11 -37.03 1.23 -64.02
N VAL A 12 -37.23 1.65 -65.27
CA VAL A 12 -38.45 2.37 -65.72
C VAL A 12 -39.66 1.44 -65.86
N THR A 13 -39.45 0.15 -66.12
CA THR A 13 -40.52 -0.86 -66.31
C THR A 13 -40.85 -1.68 -65.06
N LYS A 14 -40.24 -1.36 -63.91
CA LYS A 14 -40.46 -2.10 -62.67
C LYS A 14 -41.85 -1.79 -62.12
N ARG A 15 -42.73 -2.80 -62.09
CA ARG A 15 -44.03 -2.66 -61.41
C ARG A 15 -43.79 -2.21 -59.97
N PRO A 16 -44.50 -1.18 -59.48
CA PRO A 16 -44.37 -0.76 -58.09
C PRO A 16 -44.66 -1.94 -57.17
N LEU A 17 -43.92 -2.02 -56.07
CA LEU A 17 -44.09 -3.07 -55.09
C LEU A 17 -45.53 -3.03 -54.54
N THR A 18 -46.18 -4.19 -54.49
CA THR A 18 -47.51 -4.29 -53.87
C THR A 18 -47.39 -4.12 -52.36
N ALA A 19 -48.47 -3.69 -51.70
CA ALA A 19 -48.53 -3.60 -50.24
C ALA A 19 -48.15 -4.94 -49.56
N ALA A 20 -48.55 -6.07 -50.15
CA ALA A 20 -48.18 -7.39 -49.67
C ALA A 20 -46.67 -7.65 -49.75
N THR A 21 -46.01 -7.23 -50.83
CA THR A 21 -44.56 -7.38 -50.98
C THR A 21 -43.80 -6.48 -50.01
N LEU A 22 -44.26 -5.23 -49.81
CA LEU A 22 -43.68 -4.33 -48.81
C LEU A 22 -43.81 -4.90 -47.40
N PHE A 23 -44.99 -5.41 -47.04
CA PHE A 23 -45.24 -6.03 -45.74
C PHE A 23 -44.36 -7.27 -45.53
N LYS A 24 -44.27 -8.16 -46.53
CA LYS A 24 -43.38 -9.33 -46.49
C LYS A 24 -41.93 -8.93 -46.24
N ASN A 25 -41.42 -7.95 -46.99
CA ASN A 25 -40.04 -7.48 -46.84
C ASN A 25 -39.80 -6.92 -45.43
N SER A 26 -40.76 -6.18 -44.88
CA SER A 26 -40.67 -5.65 -43.52
C SER A 26 -40.64 -6.75 -42.44
N ILE A 27 -41.43 -7.82 -42.60
CA ILE A 27 -41.42 -8.96 -41.67
C ILE A 27 -40.10 -9.71 -41.75
N VAL A 28 -39.61 -9.98 -42.96
CA VAL A 28 -38.34 -10.72 -43.14
C VAL A 28 -37.20 -9.97 -42.45
N ALA A 29 -37.09 -8.66 -42.70
CA ALA A 29 -36.08 -7.82 -42.06
C ALA A 29 -36.20 -7.83 -40.52
N LEU A 30 -37.42 -7.82 -39.98
CA LEU A 30 -37.66 -7.93 -38.54
C LEU A 30 -37.21 -9.29 -37.98
N VAL A 31 -37.56 -10.39 -38.65
CA VAL A 31 -37.19 -11.74 -38.20
C VAL A 31 -35.68 -11.91 -38.21
N GLU A 32 -34.98 -11.44 -39.24
CA GLU A 32 -33.51 -11.44 -39.29
C GLU A 32 -32.90 -10.65 -38.13
N ASN A 33 -33.46 -9.47 -37.85
CA ASN A 33 -33.01 -8.64 -36.74
C ASN A 33 -33.23 -9.32 -35.37
N LEU A 34 -34.36 -9.99 -35.18
CA LEU A 34 -34.67 -10.74 -33.95
C LEU A 34 -33.80 -12.00 -33.81
N ALA A 35 -33.47 -12.68 -34.93
CA ALA A 35 -32.63 -13.88 -34.92
C ALA A 35 -31.19 -13.60 -34.44
N SER A 36 -30.71 -12.36 -34.60
CA SER A 36 -29.41 -11.92 -34.09
C SER A 36 -29.35 -11.70 -32.57
N LYS A 37 -30.49 -11.75 -31.87
CA LYS A 37 -30.63 -11.39 -30.45
C LYS A 37 -31.05 -12.57 -29.59
N GLU A 38 -30.93 -12.42 -28.28
CA GLU A 38 -31.49 -13.35 -27.29
C GLU A 38 -32.96 -12.98 -27.02
N PRO A 39 -33.95 -13.84 -27.38
CA PRO A 39 -35.36 -13.50 -27.25
C PRO A 39 -35.88 -13.77 -25.85
N TYR A 40 -36.59 -12.79 -25.30
CA TYR A 40 -37.40 -12.93 -24.09
C TYR A 40 -38.88 -12.86 -24.47
N TYR A 41 -39.65 -13.89 -24.12
CA TYR A 41 -41.06 -14.01 -24.52
C TYR A 41 -42.00 -13.63 -23.38
N VAL A 42 -42.88 -12.67 -23.64
CA VAL A 42 -44.02 -12.32 -22.77
C VAL A 42 -45.30 -12.72 -23.48
N ARG A 43 -46.18 -13.45 -22.78
CA ARG A 43 -47.48 -13.90 -23.31
C ARG A 43 -48.59 -13.21 -22.52
N CYS A 44 -49.35 -12.36 -23.18
CA CYS A 44 -50.47 -11.65 -22.57
C CYS A 44 -51.73 -12.52 -22.61
N ILE A 45 -52.49 -12.56 -21.51
CA ILE A 45 -53.76 -13.28 -21.39
C ILE A 45 -54.85 -12.25 -21.05
N LYS A 46 -55.94 -12.25 -21.83
CA LYS A 46 -57.12 -11.42 -21.56
C LYS A 46 -58.06 -12.15 -20.59
N PRO A 47 -58.30 -11.63 -19.38
CA PRO A 47 -59.03 -12.36 -18.34
C PRO A 47 -60.55 -12.43 -18.59
N ASN A 48 -61.14 -11.43 -19.25
CA ASN A 48 -62.56 -11.37 -19.60
C ASN A 48 -62.80 -10.37 -20.75
N ASP A 49 -63.96 -10.42 -21.41
CA ASP A 49 -64.33 -9.48 -22.49
C ASP A 49 -64.92 -8.16 -22.02
N HIS A 50 -65.52 -8.15 -20.84
CA HIS A 50 -66.22 -6.99 -20.28
C HIS A 50 -65.27 -5.91 -19.74
N LYS A 51 -63.94 -6.11 -19.86
CA LYS A 51 -62.89 -5.22 -19.33
C LYS A 51 -63.02 -4.98 -17.83
N SER A 52 -63.59 -5.94 -17.10
CA SER A 52 -63.72 -5.86 -15.65
C SER A 52 -62.41 -6.28 -14.97
N PRO A 53 -61.90 -5.54 -13.97
CA PRO A 53 -60.64 -5.89 -13.31
C PRO A 53 -60.74 -7.15 -12.45
N MET A 54 -61.93 -7.49 -11.93
CA MET A 54 -62.12 -8.60 -10.98
C MET A 54 -62.78 -9.84 -11.60
N ALA A 55 -63.18 -9.78 -12.87
CA ALA A 55 -63.81 -10.91 -13.54
C ALA A 55 -62.74 -11.81 -14.20
N PHE A 56 -62.81 -13.11 -13.95
CA PHE A 56 -61.98 -14.11 -14.59
C PHE A 56 -62.85 -15.14 -15.29
N ASP A 57 -62.81 -15.13 -16.62
CA ASP A 57 -63.46 -16.11 -17.46
C ASP A 57 -62.50 -17.27 -17.69
N GLU A 58 -62.79 -18.40 -17.04
CA GLU A 58 -61.93 -19.58 -17.08
C GLU A 58 -61.91 -20.23 -18.47
N GLU A 59 -63.04 -20.27 -19.17
CA GLU A 59 -63.12 -20.90 -20.49
C GLU A 59 -62.32 -20.10 -21.52
N ARG A 60 -62.47 -18.78 -21.50
CA ARG A 60 -61.70 -17.89 -22.37
C ARG A 60 -60.20 -17.94 -22.06
N CYS A 61 -59.81 -17.97 -20.79
CA CYS A 61 -58.41 -18.10 -20.40
C CYS A 61 -57.84 -19.47 -20.79
N ARG A 62 -58.60 -20.55 -20.61
CA ARG A 62 -58.20 -21.91 -20.99
C ARG A 62 -58.00 -22.04 -22.50
N HIS A 63 -58.91 -21.48 -23.30
CA HIS A 63 -58.76 -21.42 -24.75
C HIS A 63 -57.48 -20.66 -25.14
N GLN A 64 -57.19 -19.53 -24.49
CA GLN A 64 -55.94 -18.78 -24.70
C GLN A 64 -54.68 -19.57 -24.37
N VAL A 65 -54.69 -20.28 -23.24
CA VAL A 65 -53.57 -21.14 -22.83
C VAL A 65 -53.33 -22.25 -23.86
N ALA A 66 -54.41 -22.83 -24.41
CA ALA A 66 -54.35 -23.90 -25.41
C ALA A 66 -53.85 -23.39 -26.77
N TYR A 67 -54.45 -22.36 -27.37
CA TYR A 67 -54.04 -21.92 -28.71
C TYR A 67 -52.64 -21.26 -28.73
N LEU A 68 -52.21 -20.65 -27.62
CA LEU A 68 -50.84 -20.15 -27.48
C LEU A 68 -49.82 -21.27 -27.21
N GLY A 69 -50.27 -22.51 -27.01
CA GLY A 69 -49.44 -23.66 -26.70
C GLY A 69 -48.63 -23.48 -25.41
N LEU A 70 -49.18 -22.80 -24.40
CA LEU A 70 -48.41 -22.48 -23.20
C LEU A 70 -48.04 -23.74 -22.42
N LEU A 71 -48.94 -24.72 -22.38
CA LEU A 71 -48.69 -25.99 -21.69
C LEU A 71 -47.62 -26.81 -22.41
N GLU A 72 -47.65 -26.86 -23.73
CA GLU A 72 -46.67 -27.52 -24.59
C GLU A 72 -45.31 -26.86 -24.44
N ASN A 73 -45.25 -25.52 -24.44
CA ASN A 73 -44.03 -24.76 -24.17
C ASN A 73 -43.42 -25.11 -22.80
N VAL A 74 -44.26 -25.23 -21.77
CA VAL A 74 -43.82 -25.66 -20.44
C VAL A 74 -43.34 -27.11 -20.44
N ARG A 75 -44.06 -28.02 -21.10
CA ARG A 75 -43.69 -29.44 -21.23
C ARG A 75 -42.35 -29.61 -21.93
N VAL A 76 -42.13 -28.95 -23.06
CA VAL A 76 -40.84 -28.98 -23.79
C VAL A 76 -39.71 -28.44 -22.92
N ARG A 77 -39.95 -27.33 -22.19
CA ARG A 77 -38.95 -26.77 -21.27
C ARG A 77 -38.63 -27.68 -20.09
N ARG A 78 -39.62 -28.42 -19.56
CA ARG A 78 -39.45 -29.36 -18.44
C ARG A 78 -38.86 -30.71 -18.84
N ALA A 79 -39.18 -31.19 -20.05
CA ALA A 79 -38.64 -32.44 -20.59
C ALA A 79 -37.19 -32.27 -21.07
N GLY A 80 -36.82 -31.06 -21.51
CA GLY A 80 -35.47 -30.71 -21.88
C GLY A 80 -34.60 -30.24 -20.72
N PHE A 81 -33.39 -29.79 -21.06
CA PHE A 81 -32.50 -29.12 -20.12
C PHE A 81 -32.85 -27.64 -20.01
N ALA A 82 -33.06 -27.17 -18.78
CA ALA A 82 -33.31 -25.76 -18.46
C ALA A 82 -32.13 -24.84 -18.85
N SER A 83 -30.89 -25.31 -18.74
CA SER A 83 -29.71 -24.53 -19.12
C SER A 83 -28.66 -25.37 -19.85
N ARG A 84 -27.92 -24.69 -20.73
CA ARG A 84 -26.85 -25.25 -21.57
C ARG A 84 -25.72 -24.24 -21.61
N GLN A 85 -24.58 -24.56 -21.01
CA GLN A 85 -23.47 -23.61 -20.90
C GLN A 85 -22.14 -24.28 -21.23
N PRO A 86 -21.23 -23.60 -21.94
CA PRO A 86 -19.86 -24.08 -22.11
C PRO A 86 -19.19 -24.32 -20.75
N TYR A 87 -18.35 -25.36 -20.65
CA TYR A 87 -17.69 -25.73 -19.39
C TYR A 87 -16.91 -24.56 -18.77
N GLY A 88 -16.05 -23.89 -19.55
CA GLY A 88 -15.29 -22.73 -19.05
C GLY A 88 -16.18 -21.58 -18.55
N ARG A 89 -17.35 -21.32 -19.17
CA ARG A 89 -18.28 -20.28 -18.70
C ARG A 89 -18.95 -20.69 -17.39
N PHE A 90 -19.32 -21.96 -17.26
CA PHE A 90 -19.90 -22.51 -16.03
C PHE A 90 -18.89 -22.46 -14.89
N LEU A 91 -17.65 -22.92 -15.12
CA LEU A 91 -16.58 -22.89 -14.14
C LEU A 91 -16.21 -21.48 -13.72
N LEU A 92 -16.00 -20.55 -14.65
CA LEU A 92 -15.66 -19.17 -14.29
C LEU A 92 -16.70 -18.56 -13.34
N ARG A 93 -17.97 -18.94 -13.50
CA ARG A 93 -19.08 -18.47 -12.70
C ARG A 93 -19.16 -19.16 -11.32
N TYR A 94 -19.04 -20.48 -11.27
CA TYR A 94 -19.32 -21.25 -10.05
C TYR A 94 -18.09 -21.84 -9.36
N LYS A 95 -16.87 -21.70 -9.89
CA LYS A 95 -15.65 -22.29 -9.30
C LYS A 95 -15.40 -21.92 -7.83
N MET A 96 -15.96 -20.80 -7.37
CA MET A 96 -15.84 -20.38 -5.96
C MET A 96 -16.66 -21.23 -4.99
N THR A 97 -17.66 -21.96 -5.47
CA THR A 97 -18.49 -22.84 -4.63
C THR A 97 -17.83 -24.20 -4.36
N CYS A 98 -16.75 -24.53 -5.09
CA CYS A 98 -16.04 -25.80 -4.96
C CYS A 98 -14.56 -25.61 -4.62
N GLU A 99 -14.09 -26.28 -3.57
CA GLU A 99 -12.72 -26.19 -3.06
C GLU A 99 -11.69 -26.67 -4.08
N TYR A 100 -12.03 -27.71 -4.86
CA TYR A 100 -11.15 -28.29 -5.87
C TYR A 100 -10.98 -27.43 -7.14
N THR A 101 -11.91 -26.49 -7.36
CA THR A 101 -11.89 -25.61 -8.53
C THR A 101 -11.45 -24.18 -8.20
N TRP A 102 -11.46 -23.81 -6.92
CA TRP A 102 -11.05 -22.50 -6.43
C TRP A 102 -9.56 -22.44 -6.09
N PRO A 103 -8.85 -21.32 -6.39
CA PRO A 103 -9.24 -20.23 -7.27
C PRO A 103 -9.06 -20.57 -8.75
N ASN A 104 -8.19 -21.53 -9.08
CA ASN A 104 -8.01 -22.11 -10.41
C ASN A 104 -7.84 -23.63 -10.24
N HIS A 105 -8.49 -24.43 -11.10
CA HIS A 105 -8.32 -25.89 -11.06
C HIS A 105 -6.99 -26.32 -11.70
N LEU A 106 -6.46 -27.44 -11.24
CA LEU A 106 -5.25 -28.08 -11.77
C LEU A 106 -5.58 -29.34 -12.62
N MET A 107 -6.87 -29.58 -12.88
CA MET A 107 -7.35 -30.72 -13.65
C MET A 107 -7.01 -30.59 -15.15
N ALA A 108 -6.98 -31.72 -15.86
CA ALA A 108 -6.55 -31.76 -17.25
C ALA A 108 -7.56 -31.07 -18.19
N THR A 109 -8.85 -31.12 -17.84
CA THR A 109 -9.90 -30.49 -18.65
C THR A 109 -10.93 -29.72 -17.80
N ASP A 110 -11.55 -28.71 -18.40
CA ASP A 110 -12.68 -27.99 -17.81
C ASP A 110 -13.88 -28.92 -17.53
N GLN A 111 -14.01 -30.01 -18.29
CA GLN A 111 -15.07 -31.00 -18.06
C GLN A 111 -14.86 -31.73 -16.74
N GLU A 112 -13.63 -32.19 -16.45
CA GLU A 112 -13.28 -32.83 -15.17
C GLU A 112 -13.49 -31.87 -13.99
N ALA A 113 -13.05 -30.61 -14.12
CA ALA A 113 -13.28 -29.61 -13.10
C ALA A 113 -14.78 -29.34 -12.87
N THR A 114 -15.57 -29.38 -13.94
CA THR A 114 -17.04 -29.24 -13.84
C THR A 114 -17.66 -30.47 -13.16
N GLN A 115 -17.15 -31.67 -13.42
CA GLN A 115 -17.58 -32.90 -12.75
C GLN A 115 -17.32 -32.82 -11.24
N ALA A 116 -16.11 -32.45 -10.83
CA ALA A 116 -15.76 -32.29 -9.42
C ALA A 116 -16.67 -31.28 -8.70
N LEU A 117 -17.02 -30.17 -9.37
CA LEU A 117 -17.98 -29.20 -8.83
C LEU A 117 -19.36 -29.82 -8.68
N VAL A 118 -19.90 -30.45 -9.72
CA VAL A 118 -21.20 -31.13 -9.67
C VAL A 118 -21.23 -32.19 -8.57
N ASP A 119 -20.15 -32.95 -8.42
CA ASP A 119 -20.03 -34.01 -7.45
C ASP A 119 -20.07 -33.50 -6.01
N GLN A 120 -19.33 -32.43 -5.72
CA GLN A 120 -19.34 -31.78 -4.41
C GLN A 120 -20.73 -31.27 -4.01
N HIS A 121 -21.54 -30.86 -4.98
CA HIS A 121 -22.90 -30.35 -4.74
C HIS A 121 -23.98 -31.45 -4.81
N GLY A 122 -23.61 -32.71 -5.08
CA GLY A 122 -24.55 -33.83 -5.19
C GLY A 122 -25.53 -33.69 -6.37
N LEU A 123 -25.10 -33.09 -7.48
CA LEU A 123 -25.97 -32.73 -8.60
C LEU A 123 -25.93 -33.71 -9.78
N GLN A 124 -25.37 -34.91 -9.60
CA GLN A 124 -25.10 -35.86 -10.71
C GLN A 124 -26.37 -36.26 -11.49
N GLY A 125 -27.51 -36.40 -10.81
CA GLY A 125 -28.78 -36.77 -11.44
C GLY A 125 -29.49 -35.62 -12.18
N GLU A 126 -29.06 -34.38 -11.96
CA GLU A 126 -29.68 -33.17 -12.52
C GLU A 126 -28.88 -32.58 -13.69
N VAL A 127 -27.76 -33.20 -14.06
CA VAL A 127 -26.89 -32.72 -15.13
C VAL A 127 -26.62 -33.79 -16.18
N ALA A 128 -26.30 -33.33 -17.39
CA ALA A 128 -25.75 -34.17 -18.45
C ALA A 128 -24.53 -33.48 -19.09
N TYR A 129 -23.54 -34.28 -19.44
CA TYR A 129 -22.27 -33.82 -20.01
C TYR A 129 -22.30 -33.96 -21.53
N GLY A 130 -22.23 -32.83 -22.23
CA GLY A 130 -21.98 -32.83 -23.67
C GLY A 130 -20.49 -32.73 -24.00
N ARG A 131 -20.15 -32.71 -25.29
CA ARG A 131 -18.75 -32.57 -25.74
C ARG A 131 -18.08 -31.28 -25.28
N SER A 132 -18.80 -30.14 -25.31
CA SER A 132 -18.26 -28.82 -24.98
C SER A 132 -19.10 -28.04 -23.97
N LYS A 133 -20.26 -28.57 -23.57
CA LYS A 133 -21.26 -27.89 -22.76
C LYS A 133 -21.79 -28.79 -21.66
N LEU A 134 -22.04 -28.21 -20.51
CA LEU A 134 -22.84 -28.78 -19.44
C LEU A 134 -24.32 -28.47 -19.67
N PHE A 135 -25.17 -29.47 -19.45
CA PHE A 135 -26.61 -29.36 -19.55
C PHE A 135 -27.21 -29.57 -18.16
N ILE A 136 -28.04 -28.63 -17.70
CA ILE A 136 -28.69 -28.69 -16.38
C ILE A 136 -30.18 -28.87 -16.59
N ARG A 137 -30.77 -29.88 -15.95
CA ARG A 137 -32.15 -30.30 -16.17
C ARG A 137 -33.14 -29.32 -15.55
N THR A 138 -33.00 -29.05 -14.25
CA THR A 138 -33.99 -28.28 -13.49
C THR A 138 -33.52 -26.85 -13.20
N PRO A 139 -34.39 -25.81 -13.32
CA PRO A 139 -34.02 -24.43 -12.99
C PRO A 139 -33.71 -24.24 -11.50
N ARG A 140 -34.25 -25.09 -10.63
CA ARG A 140 -33.98 -25.12 -9.19
C ARG A 140 -32.48 -25.28 -8.91
N THR A 141 -31.80 -26.16 -9.64
CA THR A 141 -30.37 -26.42 -9.50
C THR A 141 -29.54 -25.18 -9.80
N LEU A 142 -29.90 -24.42 -10.84
CA LEU A 142 -29.23 -23.16 -11.18
C LEU A 142 -29.43 -22.10 -10.10
N VAL A 143 -30.67 -21.98 -9.60
CA VAL A 143 -30.98 -21.00 -8.55
C VAL A 143 -30.21 -21.32 -7.28
N ALA A 144 -30.11 -22.61 -6.91
CA ALA A 144 -29.32 -23.05 -5.76
C ALA A 144 -27.82 -22.66 -5.90
N LEU A 145 -27.20 -22.96 -7.05
CA LEU A 145 -25.80 -22.57 -7.31
C LEU A 145 -25.60 -21.05 -7.27
N GLU A 146 -26.55 -20.25 -7.76
CA GLU A 146 -26.47 -18.79 -7.68
C GLU A 146 -26.63 -18.26 -6.25
N GLN A 147 -27.49 -18.87 -5.44
CA GLN A 147 -27.67 -18.48 -4.04
C GLN A 147 -26.40 -18.75 -3.24
N GLU A 148 -25.77 -19.92 -3.40
CA GLU A 148 -24.50 -20.22 -2.74
C GLU A 148 -23.39 -19.28 -3.18
N ARG A 149 -23.30 -19.01 -4.50
CA ARG A 149 -22.37 -18.02 -5.04
C ARG A 149 -22.58 -16.65 -4.40
N ALA A 150 -23.83 -16.19 -4.28
CA ALA A 150 -24.16 -14.91 -3.68
C ALA A 150 -23.77 -14.82 -2.21
N GLN A 151 -23.79 -15.94 -1.47
CA GLN A 151 -23.33 -16.00 -0.08
C GLN A 151 -21.80 -15.97 0.04
N LEU A 152 -21.07 -16.60 -0.88
CA LEU A 152 -19.61 -16.68 -0.86
C LEU A 152 -18.91 -15.39 -1.31
N VAL A 153 -19.50 -14.66 -2.26
CA VAL A 153 -18.90 -13.42 -2.80
C VAL A 153 -18.54 -12.41 -1.69
N PRO A 154 -19.43 -12.06 -0.72
CA PRO A 154 -19.08 -11.18 0.38
C PRO A 154 -17.91 -11.69 1.23
N ILE A 155 -17.83 -13.00 1.48
CA ILE A 155 -16.76 -13.61 2.29
C ILE A 155 -15.41 -13.44 1.61
N ILE A 156 -15.36 -13.71 0.29
CA ILE A 156 -14.14 -13.53 -0.52
C ILE A 156 -13.72 -12.06 -0.56
N VAL A 157 -14.69 -11.14 -0.73
CA VAL A 157 -14.43 -9.70 -0.70
C VAL A 157 -13.84 -9.27 0.65
N LEU A 158 -14.38 -9.76 1.76
CA LEU A 158 -13.85 -9.49 3.10
C LEU A 158 -12.42 -10.01 3.28
N LEU A 159 -12.10 -11.19 2.77
CA LEU A 159 -10.75 -11.74 2.77
C LEU A 159 -9.77 -10.84 2.02
N LEU A 160 -10.12 -10.39 0.82
CA LEU A 160 -9.32 -9.47 0.01
C LEU A 160 -9.11 -8.14 0.74
N GLN A 161 -10.17 -7.57 1.30
CA GLN A 161 -10.10 -6.33 2.06
C GLN A 161 -9.21 -6.48 3.31
N LYS A 162 -9.33 -7.59 4.06
CA LYS A 162 -8.48 -7.90 5.22
C LYS A 162 -7.00 -7.97 4.81
N ALA A 163 -6.69 -8.70 3.74
CA ALA A 163 -5.33 -8.81 3.23
C ALA A 163 -4.75 -7.46 2.83
N TRP A 164 -5.53 -6.65 2.11
CA TRP A 164 -5.14 -5.31 1.67
C TRP A 164 -4.91 -4.33 2.84
N ARG A 165 -5.87 -4.23 3.77
CA ARG A 165 -5.73 -3.39 4.97
C ARG A 165 -4.50 -3.81 5.78
N GLY A 166 -4.26 -5.12 5.92
CA GLY A 166 -3.07 -5.64 6.58
C GLY A 166 -1.77 -5.27 5.86
N ALA A 167 -1.74 -5.33 4.52
CA ALA A 167 -0.58 -4.93 3.73
C ALA A 167 -0.27 -3.43 3.90
N LEU A 168 -1.29 -2.58 3.85
CA LEU A 168 -1.16 -1.14 4.06
C LEU A 168 -0.63 -0.82 5.46
N ALA A 169 -1.19 -1.47 6.49
CA ALA A 169 -0.73 -1.31 7.87
C ALA A 169 0.74 -1.73 8.03
N ARG A 170 1.14 -2.89 7.48
CA ARG A 170 2.54 -3.35 7.51
C ARG A 170 3.48 -2.36 6.80
N ARG A 171 3.06 -1.79 5.67
CA ARG A 171 3.83 -0.76 4.96
C ARG A 171 4.04 0.48 5.84
N ARG A 172 2.96 0.97 6.47
CA ARG A 172 3.04 2.11 7.40
C ARG A 172 3.94 1.83 8.59
N CYS A 173 3.83 0.64 9.20
CA CYS A 173 4.71 0.24 10.30
C CYS A 173 6.19 0.19 9.88
N ARG A 174 6.50 -0.32 8.68
CA ARG A 174 7.89 -0.30 8.16
C ARG A 174 8.41 1.12 7.98
N GLN A 175 7.61 2.03 7.44
CA GLN A 175 7.98 3.44 7.30
C GLN A 175 8.23 4.12 8.65
N LEU A 176 7.34 3.90 9.64
CA LEU A 176 7.53 4.45 10.98
C LEU A 176 8.76 3.87 11.67
N ARG A 177 9.05 2.57 11.49
CA ARG A 177 10.25 1.94 12.05
C ARG A 177 11.56 2.46 11.44
N ALA A 178 11.54 3.01 10.23
CA ALA A 178 12.72 3.64 9.62
C ALA A 178 13.24 4.84 10.45
N ILE A 179 12.38 5.46 11.27
CA ILE A 179 12.77 6.52 12.22
C ILE A 179 13.87 6.03 13.16
N TYR A 180 13.82 4.79 13.64
CA TYR A 180 14.85 4.26 14.53
C TYR A 180 16.22 4.18 13.84
N THR A 181 16.25 3.79 12.57
CA THR A 181 17.47 3.79 11.76
C THR A 181 18.01 5.21 11.58
N ILE A 182 17.14 6.19 11.27
CA ILE A 182 17.53 7.61 11.15
C ILE A 182 18.08 8.14 12.48
N MET A 183 17.41 7.85 13.60
CA MET A 183 17.84 8.26 14.93
C MET A 183 19.22 7.69 15.27
N ASP A 184 19.48 6.42 14.95
CA ASP A 184 20.77 5.79 15.20
C ASP A 184 21.89 6.40 14.34
N HIS A 185 21.65 6.61 13.04
CA HIS A 185 22.59 7.32 12.18
C HIS A 185 22.85 8.75 12.65
N TYR A 186 21.81 9.48 13.08
CA TYR A 186 21.94 10.83 13.59
C TYR A 186 22.75 10.87 14.90
N ARG A 187 22.51 9.94 15.83
CA ARG A 187 23.31 9.80 17.06
C ARG A 187 24.78 9.57 16.73
N ARG A 188 25.10 8.62 15.85
CA ARG A 188 26.47 8.35 15.40
C ARG A 188 27.10 9.56 14.72
N HIS A 189 26.35 10.26 13.86
CA HIS A 189 26.81 11.49 13.22
C HIS A 189 27.15 12.58 14.24
N LYS A 190 26.27 12.85 15.21
CA LYS A 190 26.49 13.87 16.25
C LYS A 190 27.75 13.60 17.08
N VAL A 191 27.97 12.34 17.47
CA VAL A 191 29.20 11.93 18.19
C VAL A 191 30.44 12.15 17.31
N ARG A 192 30.43 11.66 16.07
CA ARG A 192 31.55 11.82 15.13
C ARG A 192 31.84 13.28 14.79
N ALA A 193 30.82 14.11 14.64
CA ALA A 193 30.95 15.53 14.35
C ALA A 193 31.59 16.27 15.53
N TYR A 194 31.15 15.99 16.77
CA TYR A 194 31.76 16.54 17.98
C TYR A 194 33.23 16.14 18.10
N LEU A 195 33.56 14.86 17.92
CA LEU A 195 34.96 14.40 18.00
C LEU A 195 35.83 15.00 16.90
N ARG A 196 35.34 15.10 15.66
CA ARG A 196 36.08 15.76 14.57
C ARG A 196 36.35 17.23 14.88
N GLU A 197 35.34 17.94 15.41
CA GLU A 197 35.50 19.35 15.80
C GLU A 197 36.50 19.50 16.96
N LEU A 198 36.46 18.58 17.94
CA LEU A 198 37.43 18.55 19.03
C LEU A 198 38.85 18.35 18.51
N CYS A 199 39.07 17.33 17.67
CA CYS A 199 40.38 17.08 17.06
C CYS A 199 40.86 18.28 16.23
N ARG A 200 39.97 18.93 15.48
CA ARG A 200 40.29 20.12 14.67
C ARG A 200 40.71 21.31 15.54
N ARG A 201 39.98 21.61 16.62
CA ARG A 201 40.31 22.74 17.52
C ARG A 201 41.60 22.52 18.30
N PHE A 202 41.86 21.27 18.71
CA PHE A 202 43.06 20.92 19.48
C PHE A 202 44.23 20.49 18.59
N GLN A 203 44.08 20.57 17.26
CA GLN A 203 45.15 20.31 16.33
C GLN A 203 46.24 21.37 16.50
N GLY A 204 47.48 20.94 16.70
CA GLY A 204 48.61 21.86 16.87
C GLY A 204 48.67 22.60 18.21
N VAL A 205 47.82 22.27 19.19
CA VAL A 205 47.85 22.93 20.52
C VAL A 205 49.21 22.80 21.22
N ARG A 206 49.95 21.73 20.94
CA ARG A 206 51.30 21.52 21.50
C ARG A 206 52.32 22.56 21.06
N THR A 207 52.14 23.16 19.88
CA THR A 207 53.06 24.17 19.33
C THR A 207 52.64 25.59 19.68
N MET A 208 51.47 25.79 20.29
CA MET A 208 51.01 27.10 20.72
C MET A 208 51.75 27.57 22.00
N PRO A 209 52.07 28.87 22.14
CA PRO A 209 52.81 29.39 23.28
C PRO A 209 52.05 29.29 24.61
N ASP A 210 50.72 29.29 24.58
CA ASP A 210 49.86 29.19 25.78
C ASP A 210 49.43 27.74 26.11
N TYR A 211 49.92 26.77 25.34
CA TYR A 211 49.51 25.37 25.35
C TYR A 211 47.99 25.18 25.26
N GLY A 212 47.31 26.00 24.46
CA GLY A 212 45.87 25.90 24.18
C GLY A 212 44.96 26.34 25.33
N ARG A 213 45.42 27.26 26.18
CA ARG A 213 44.58 27.88 27.23
C ARG A 213 43.42 28.66 26.62
N SER A 214 43.67 29.35 25.52
CA SER A 214 42.71 30.18 24.79
C SER A 214 41.74 29.37 23.92
N VAL A 215 41.96 28.07 23.72
CA VAL A 215 41.13 27.23 22.85
C VAL A 215 39.80 26.90 23.53
N ALA A 216 38.69 27.37 22.94
CA ALA A 216 37.35 27.10 23.43
C ALA A 216 36.93 25.65 23.13
N TRP A 217 36.51 24.92 24.16
CA TRP A 217 35.94 23.58 24.00
C TRP A 217 34.58 23.66 23.31
N PRO A 218 34.30 22.80 22.31
CA PRO A 218 32.99 22.75 21.69
C PRO A 218 31.94 22.27 22.72
N PRO A 219 30.65 22.65 22.59
CA PRO A 219 29.61 22.18 23.47
C PRO A 219 29.35 20.67 23.25
N PRO A 220 29.34 19.84 24.31
CA PRO A 220 29.11 18.40 24.15
C PRO A 220 27.64 18.11 23.88
N PRO A 221 27.32 17.13 23.01
CA PRO A 221 26.04 16.44 23.11
C PRO A 221 25.85 15.88 24.53
N ALA A 222 24.63 15.88 25.06
CA ALA A 222 24.36 15.44 26.44
C ALA A 222 24.97 14.07 26.81
N VAL A 223 24.96 13.13 25.86
CA VAL A 223 25.56 11.78 26.02
C VAL A 223 27.08 11.83 26.25
N LEU A 224 27.76 12.83 25.70
CA LEU A 224 29.20 13.02 25.80
C LEU A 224 29.61 14.03 26.88
N ALA A 225 28.68 14.55 27.70
CA ALA A 225 29.01 15.51 28.74
C ALA A 225 30.09 14.96 29.70
N ARG A 226 29.86 13.76 30.24
CA ARG A 226 30.85 13.06 31.10
C ARG A 226 32.17 12.85 30.37
N PHE A 227 32.14 12.47 29.08
CA PHE A 227 33.36 12.27 28.31
C PHE A 227 34.16 13.57 28.16
N GLN A 228 33.48 14.69 27.92
CA GLN A 228 34.11 16.01 27.84
C GLN A 228 34.73 16.41 29.18
N ASP A 229 34.06 16.17 30.31
CA ASP A 229 34.60 16.48 31.64
C ASP A 229 35.93 15.75 31.90
N HIS A 230 35.96 14.44 31.62
CA HIS A 230 37.19 13.63 31.74
C HIS A 230 38.28 14.13 30.77
N SER A 231 37.92 14.44 29.53
CA SER A 231 38.86 14.94 28.52
C SER A 231 39.47 16.28 28.94
N GLN A 232 38.67 17.18 29.52
CA GLN A 232 39.14 18.45 30.05
C GLN A 232 40.09 18.27 31.24
N GLN A 233 39.79 17.35 32.15
CA GLN A 233 40.70 17.03 33.26
C GLN A 233 42.03 16.48 32.76
N LEU A 234 42.01 15.56 31.80
CA LEU A 234 43.21 15.02 31.17
C LEU A 234 44.01 16.12 30.47
N PHE A 235 43.34 17.01 29.74
CA PHE A 235 43.99 18.15 29.08
C PHE A 235 44.65 19.10 30.07
N ARG A 236 43.98 19.45 31.18
CA ARG A 236 44.55 20.30 32.23
C ARG A 236 45.81 19.67 32.84
N ARG A 237 45.78 18.36 33.12
CA ARG A 237 46.94 17.60 33.62
C ARG A 237 48.09 17.57 32.62
N TRP A 238 47.79 17.29 31.35
CA TRP A 238 48.79 17.31 30.28
C TRP A 238 49.43 18.69 30.12
N ARG A 239 48.61 19.74 30.09
CA ARG A 239 49.06 21.14 29.97
C ARG A 239 49.95 21.55 31.14
N ALA A 240 49.57 21.23 32.37
CA ALA A 240 50.40 21.49 33.55
C ALA A 240 51.78 20.80 33.42
N ARG A 241 51.81 19.55 32.96
CA ARG A 241 53.07 18.84 32.71
C ARG A 241 53.93 19.50 31.62
N GLN A 242 53.33 19.97 30.52
CA GLN A 242 54.10 20.67 29.47
C GLN A 242 54.71 21.98 29.98
N ILE A 243 53.96 22.75 30.77
CA ILE A 243 54.45 23.98 31.38
C ILE A 243 55.64 23.67 32.31
N VAL A 244 55.47 22.71 33.22
CA VAL A 244 56.52 22.33 34.19
C VAL A 244 57.77 21.76 33.51
N LYS A 245 57.61 21.03 32.39
CA LYS A 245 58.73 20.44 31.66
C LYS A 245 59.72 21.48 31.12
N ASN A 246 59.25 22.68 30.76
CA ASN A 246 60.11 23.73 30.21
C ASN A 246 60.80 24.58 31.29
N ILE A 247 60.59 24.27 32.56
CA ILE A 247 61.17 25.04 33.67
C ILE A 247 62.56 24.47 33.99
N PRO A 248 63.60 25.30 34.06
CA PRO A 248 64.95 24.87 34.45
C PRO A 248 64.94 24.19 35.84
N PRO A 249 65.74 23.12 36.06
CA PRO A 249 65.82 22.45 37.36
C PRO A 249 66.20 23.38 38.53
N SER A 250 66.94 24.47 38.26
CA SER A 250 67.33 25.50 39.24
C SER A 250 66.13 26.21 39.89
N ASP A 251 65.05 26.41 39.11
CA ASP A 251 63.93 27.26 39.49
C ASP A 251 62.81 26.43 40.17
N MET A 252 62.92 25.11 40.11
CA MET A 252 61.91 24.18 40.61
C MET A 252 61.69 24.30 42.13
N ALA A 253 62.75 24.57 42.90
CA ALA A 253 62.67 24.77 44.34
C ALA A 253 61.82 26.01 44.70
N GLN A 254 62.02 27.10 43.97
CA GLN A 254 61.26 28.33 44.12
C GLN A 254 59.79 28.12 43.75
N ILE A 255 59.53 27.41 42.65
CA ILE A 255 58.14 27.16 42.21
C ILE A 255 57.39 26.29 43.22
N LYS A 256 58.02 25.25 43.78
CA LYS A 256 57.41 24.45 44.85
C LYS A 256 57.05 25.29 46.06
N ALA A 257 57.94 26.20 46.48
CA ALA A 257 57.66 27.14 47.57
C ALA A 257 56.51 28.09 47.23
N LYS A 258 56.47 28.63 46.00
CA LYS A 258 55.37 29.49 45.53
C LYS A 258 54.03 28.77 45.46
N VAL A 259 54.00 27.51 45.02
CA VAL A 259 52.78 26.69 44.96
C VAL A 259 52.29 26.36 46.37
N ALA A 260 53.18 25.98 47.28
CA ALA A 260 52.83 25.74 48.68
C ALA A 260 52.30 27.01 49.37
N ALA A 261 52.93 28.16 49.11
CA ALA A 261 52.44 29.45 49.60
C ALA A 261 51.06 29.80 49.02
N MET A 262 50.86 29.57 47.71
CA MET A 262 49.58 29.76 47.04
C MET A 262 48.48 28.93 47.70
N GLU A 263 48.72 27.64 47.95
CA GLU A 263 47.74 26.73 48.55
C GLU A 263 47.34 27.16 49.97
N ASN A 264 48.29 27.59 50.80
CA ASN A 264 48.03 27.97 52.19
C ASN A 264 47.38 29.34 52.36
N LEU A 265 47.59 30.27 51.42
CA LEU A 265 47.18 31.66 51.57
C LEU A 265 46.03 32.04 50.60
N HIS A 266 45.54 31.09 49.78
CA HIS A 266 44.65 31.36 48.64
C HIS A 266 43.38 32.08 49.13
N GLY A 267 43.12 33.30 48.61
CA GLY A 267 41.98 34.13 49.02
C GLY A 267 42.23 35.10 50.18
N LEU A 268 43.41 35.06 50.82
CA LEU A 268 43.78 35.98 51.92
C LEU A 268 44.62 37.19 51.47
N ARG A 269 45.16 37.18 50.24
CA ARG A 269 45.89 38.32 49.66
C ARG A 269 45.43 38.65 48.23
N PRO A 270 45.35 39.96 47.86
CA PRO A 270 44.93 40.41 46.53
C PRO A 270 46.00 40.22 45.44
N ASP A 271 47.29 40.38 45.75
CA ASP A 271 48.39 40.10 44.82
C ASP A 271 49.49 39.27 45.52
N TRP A 272 50.04 38.36 44.74
CA TRP A 272 50.90 37.26 45.14
C TRP A 272 52.31 37.39 44.58
N GLY A 273 52.56 38.39 43.73
CA GLY A 273 53.87 38.59 43.11
C GLY A 273 54.35 37.35 42.36
N CYS A 274 53.44 36.59 41.74
CA CYS A 274 53.74 35.30 41.10
C CYS A 274 54.84 35.42 40.03
N GLN A 275 54.93 36.59 39.39
CA GLN A 275 55.93 36.95 38.39
C GLN A 275 57.28 37.42 38.97
N ARG A 276 57.40 37.70 40.28
CA ARG A 276 58.67 38.13 40.89
C ARG A 276 59.65 36.97 41.02
N SER A 277 60.89 37.14 40.55
CA SER A 277 61.97 36.22 40.88
C SER A 277 62.28 36.28 42.38
N TRP A 278 62.55 35.13 42.99
CA TRP A 278 62.87 35.04 44.42
C TRP A 278 64.37 35.17 44.52
N ALA A 279 64.83 36.40 44.74
CA ALA A 279 66.17 36.62 45.26
C ALA A 279 66.17 36.10 46.70
N ARG A 280 67.18 35.31 47.07
CA ARG A 280 67.35 34.71 48.41
C ARG A 280 67.57 35.73 49.55
N ASP A 281 67.26 36.99 49.30
CA ASP A 281 67.42 38.10 50.22
C ASP A 281 66.03 38.62 50.61
N TYR A 282 65.59 38.28 51.81
CA TYR A 282 64.41 38.89 52.44
C TYR A 282 64.76 40.23 53.11
N LEU A 283 66.03 40.66 53.05
CA LEU A 283 66.54 41.88 53.65
C LEU A 283 66.92 42.97 52.63
N SER A 284 66.75 42.74 51.32
CA SER A 284 67.01 43.77 50.31
C SER A 284 65.79 44.03 49.40
N SER A 285 64.96 44.99 49.82
CA SER A 285 64.60 46.13 48.95
C SER A 285 63.92 47.23 49.77
N VAL A 286 64.74 48.11 50.36
CA VAL A 286 64.35 49.50 50.55
C VAL A 286 65.07 50.31 49.48
N SER A 287 64.59 50.18 48.25
CA SER A 287 64.81 51.05 47.08
C SER A 287 64.14 50.33 45.90
N THR A 288 63.14 50.86 45.20
CA THR A 288 62.89 52.25 44.84
C THR A 288 61.41 52.40 44.52
N THR A 289 60.74 53.29 45.24
CA THR A 289 59.50 53.93 44.79
C THR A 289 59.90 55.05 43.82
N GLN A 290 59.88 54.76 42.53
CA GLN A 290 59.77 55.73 41.43
C GLN A 290 58.96 54.99 40.35
N GLY A 291 57.72 55.33 40.03
CA GLY A 291 57.22 56.67 39.78
C GLY A 291 57.46 57.00 38.30
N HIS A 292 56.71 56.36 37.40
CA HIS A 292 56.39 56.92 36.09
C HIS A 292 54.98 56.49 35.68
N HIS A 293 54.22 57.51 35.28
CA HIS A 293 52.89 57.50 34.68
C HIS A 293 52.78 56.62 33.44
#